data_AF-A0AAV1HF72-F1
#
_entry.id   AF-A0AAV1HF72-F1
#
_cell.length_a   1.000
_cell.length_b   1.000
_cell.length_c   1.000
_cell.angle_alpha   90.00
_cell.angle_beta   90.00
_cell.angle_gamma   90.00
#
_symmetry.space_group_name_H-M   'P 1'
#
loop_
_entity.id
_entity.type
_entity.pdbx_description
1 polymer ?
#
loop_
_entity_poly.entity_id
_entity_poly.type
_entity_poly.pdbx_seq_one_letter_code
_entity_poly.pdbx_strand_id
1 'polypeptide(L)'
;MERLFELPQIKLQGGNATRWESNKEATDVMRRILPALIADLSLQARNEPTAQGLYSFVKDKFLPPALCLMQLVHEKIHQQFLVFQKRNLFFSQVEQEVTVLKSSLAQLKESNMVKDRWQAWLQSDAGLKPLQEEVPAYFQDDVWESFKNIVMEPFLTALNENVDNRFPNTGSLSVFNVFSPRQILSNSSTEYGDAEMRTLAEEFPRLSLTCCLSGAHTD
;
A
#
# COMPACT_ATOMS: atom_id res chain seq x y z
N MET A 1 16.00 -44.08 8.87
CA MET A 1 15.02 -43.09 9.37
C MET A 1 15.51 -41.72 8.99
N GLU A 2 15.25 -41.33 7.74
CA GLU A 2 15.68 -40.05 7.18
C GLU A 2 14.59 -38.99 7.38
N ARG A 3 15.02 -37.76 7.68
CA ARG A 3 14.20 -36.62 8.07
C ARG A 3 13.34 -36.14 6.89
N LEU A 4 12.12 -36.65 6.81
CA LEU A 4 11.15 -36.39 5.72
C LEU A 4 10.43 -35.02 5.78
N PHE A 5 10.78 -34.13 6.71
CA PHE A 5 10.02 -32.89 6.98
C PHE A 5 10.83 -31.61 7.04
N GLU A 6 11.99 -31.54 6.38
CA GLU A 6 12.64 -30.24 6.13
C GLU A 6 12.11 -29.70 4.78
N LEU A 7 10.86 -29.22 4.80
CA LEU A 7 10.35 -28.36 3.72
C LEU A 7 11.29 -27.16 3.62
N PRO A 8 11.69 -26.72 2.40
CA PRO A 8 12.34 -25.43 2.26
C PRO A 8 11.35 -24.41 2.82
N GLN A 9 11.68 -23.82 3.98
CA GLN A 9 11.00 -22.62 4.42
C GLN A 9 11.29 -21.60 3.32
N ILE A 10 10.31 -21.38 2.45
CA ILE A 10 10.28 -20.20 1.61
C ILE A 10 10.26 -19.06 2.61
N LYS A 11 11.45 -18.53 2.90
CA LYS A 11 11.58 -17.21 3.46
C LYS A 11 11.07 -16.31 2.36
N LEU A 12 9.75 -16.08 2.35
CA LEU A 12 9.21 -14.84 1.84
C LEU A 12 10.15 -13.80 2.43
N GLN A 13 10.92 -13.14 1.57
CA GLN A 13 11.81 -12.08 1.98
C GLN A 13 10.85 -11.04 2.54
N GLY A 14 10.59 -11.12 3.85
CA GLY A 14 9.64 -10.27 4.52
C GLY A 14 10.04 -8.87 4.13
N GLY A 15 9.09 -8.05 3.67
CA GLY A 15 9.39 -6.63 3.50
C GLY A 15 10.13 -6.20 4.76
N ASN A 16 11.22 -5.45 4.63
CA ASN A 16 11.89 -4.97 5.83
C ASN A 16 10.84 -4.15 6.59
N ALA A 17 10.32 -4.68 7.71
CA ALA A 17 9.32 -4.03 8.55
C ALA A 17 9.80 -2.59 8.83
N THR A 18 11.10 -2.47 9.09
CA THR A 18 11.87 -1.23 9.24
C THR A 18 11.64 -0.19 8.13
N ARG A 19 11.54 -0.56 6.85
CA ARG A 19 11.42 0.43 5.75
C ARG A 19 10.02 1.03 5.65
N TRP A 20 8.99 0.20 5.82
CA TRP A 20 7.60 0.66 5.76
C TRP A 20 7.17 1.36 7.05
N GLU A 21 7.64 0.86 8.19
CA GLU A 21 7.45 1.50 9.48
C GLU A 21 8.18 2.84 9.55
N SER A 22 9.39 2.94 8.99
CA SER A 22 10.13 4.20 8.92
C SER A 22 9.38 5.30 8.16
N ASN A 23 8.74 4.97 7.03
CA ASN A 23 7.94 5.97 6.28
C ASN A 23 6.68 6.40 7.03
N LYS A 24 6.01 5.46 7.71
CA LYS A 24 4.86 5.76 8.57
C LYS A 24 5.27 6.65 9.73
N GLU A 25 6.32 6.27 10.45
CA GLU A 25 6.86 7.02 11.58
C GLU A 25 7.35 8.40 11.15
N ALA A 26 8.02 8.52 10.02
CA ALA A 26 8.44 9.81 9.46
C ALA A 26 7.23 10.72 9.16
N THR A 27 6.14 10.16 8.61
CA THR A 27 4.90 10.91 8.36
C THR A 27 4.27 11.39 9.66
N ASP A 28 4.19 10.53 10.67
CA ASP A 28 3.62 10.85 11.98
C ASP A 28 4.46 11.89 12.73
N VAL A 29 5.78 11.74 12.71
CA VAL A 29 6.73 12.71 13.28
C VAL A 29 6.60 14.04 12.56
N MET A 30 6.61 14.07 11.23
CA MET A 30 6.49 15.29 10.44
C MET A 30 5.21 16.05 10.80
N ARG A 31 4.06 15.37 10.89
CA ARG A 31 2.81 16.02 11.31
C ARG A 31 2.87 16.60 12.72
N ARG A 32 3.54 15.93 13.64
CA ARG A 32 3.70 16.41 15.02
C ARG A 32 4.62 17.62 15.11
N ILE A 33 5.72 17.62 14.36
CA ILE A 33 6.76 18.66 14.48
C ILE A 33 6.61 19.78 13.46
N LEU A 34 5.70 19.67 12.48
CA LEU A 34 5.56 20.64 11.38
C LEU A 34 5.53 22.10 11.85
N PRO A 35 4.77 22.47 12.91
CA PRO A 35 4.76 23.86 13.37
C PRO A 35 6.12 24.33 13.89
N ALA A 36 6.79 23.49 14.68
CA ALA A 36 8.13 23.80 15.20
C ALA A 36 9.17 23.86 14.07
N LEU A 37 9.04 22.96 13.08
CA LEU A 37 9.92 22.92 11.92
C LEU A 37 9.80 24.19 11.07
N ILE A 38 8.59 24.68 10.84
CA ILE A 38 8.36 25.92 10.07
C ILE A 38 8.97 27.12 10.80
N ALA A 39 8.77 27.21 12.12
CA ALA A 39 9.35 28.28 12.93
C ALA A 39 10.89 28.28 12.94
N ASP A 40 11.51 27.09 13.00
CA ASP A 40 12.98 26.98 12.93
C ASP A 40 13.52 27.28 11.53
N LEU A 41 12.88 26.73 10.49
CA LEU A 41 13.25 26.97 9.10
C LEU A 41 13.08 28.45 8.72
N SER A 42 12.09 29.16 9.24
CA SER A 42 11.88 30.59 8.94
C SER A 42 13.00 31.48 9.50
N LEU A 43 13.67 31.04 10.57
CA LEU A 43 14.87 31.70 11.10
C LEU A 43 16.11 31.40 10.26
N GLN A 44 16.33 30.12 9.92
CA GLN A 44 17.52 29.65 9.20
C GLN A 44 17.52 30.07 7.72
N ALA A 45 16.35 30.14 7.11
CA ALA A 45 16.10 30.58 5.74
C ALA A 45 16.78 31.91 5.37
N ARG A 46 16.98 32.80 6.34
CA ARG A 46 17.62 34.11 6.12
C ARG A 46 19.10 34.01 5.79
N ASN A 47 19.76 32.94 6.23
CA ASN A 47 21.20 32.78 6.18
C ASN A 47 21.64 31.58 5.32
N GLU A 48 20.76 30.60 5.11
CA GLU A 48 21.09 29.38 4.38
C GLU A 48 20.14 29.12 3.19
N PRO A 49 20.64 29.05 1.94
CA PRO A 49 19.82 28.77 0.77
C PRO A 49 19.09 27.41 0.82
N THR A 50 19.72 26.39 1.41
CA THR A 50 19.12 25.07 1.59
C THR A 50 17.91 25.13 2.51
N ALA A 51 18.04 25.83 3.65
CA ALA A 51 16.94 26.07 4.58
C ALA A 51 15.82 26.88 3.93
N GLN A 52 16.15 27.87 3.08
CA GLN A 52 15.15 28.62 2.31
C GLN A 52 14.39 27.70 1.33
N GLY A 53 15.09 26.79 0.65
CA GLY A 53 14.46 25.81 -0.24
C GLY A 53 13.49 24.88 0.49
N LEU A 54 13.93 24.32 1.63
CA LEU A 54 13.10 23.49 2.48
C LEU A 54 11.92 24.27 3.06
N TYR A 55 12.14 25.50 3.52
CA TYR A 55 11.08 26.38 4.03
C TYR A 55 10.01 26.64 2.97
N SER A 56 10.44 26.92 1.73
CA SER A 56 9.53 27.14 0.60
C SER A 56 8.73 25.88 0.26
N PHE A 57 9.38 24.71 0.28
CA PHE A 57 8.73 23.43 0.06
C PHE A 57 7.69 23.12 1.15
N VAL A 58 8.06 23.35 2.42
CA VAL A 58 7.17 23.06 3.55
C VAL A 58 5.93 23.95 3.50
N LYS A 59 6.05 25.19 3.04
CA LYS A 59 4.93 26.13 2.91
C LYS A 59 3.95 25.81 1.77
N ASP A 60 4.19 24.77 0.99
CA ASP A 60 3.28 24.37 -0.07
C ASP A 60 1.90 24.00 0.49
N LYS A 61 0.84 24.55 -0.12
CA LYS A 61 -0.54 24.40 0.37
C LYS A 61 -1.03 22.95 0.41
N PHE A 62 -0.43 22.06 -0.38
CA PHE A 62 -0.80 20.64 -0.42
C PHE A 62 -0.06 19.78 0.57
N LEU A 63 1.00 20.27 1.24
CA LEU A 63 1.76 19.45 2.17
C LEU A 63 0.92 18.94 3.35
N PRO A 64 0.13 19.77 4.07
CA PRO A 64 -0.66 19.26 5.18
C PRO A 64 -1.70 18.19 4.81
N PRO A 65 -2.57 18.39 3.79
CA PRO A 65 -3.51 17.35 3.40
C PRO A 65 -2.81 16.12 2.81
N ALA A 66 -1.65 16.27 2.15
CA ALA A 66 -0.83 15.14 1.71
C ALA A 66 -0.32 14.28 2.88
N LEU A 67 0.14 14.89 3.97
CA LEU A 67 0.57 14.15 5.17
C LEU A 67 -0.60 13.40 5.81
N CYS A 68 -1.81 13.98 5.82
CA CYS A 68 -3.02 13.29 6.29
C CYS A 68 -3.39 12.09 5.40
N LEU A 69 -3.29 12.24 4.07
CA LEU A 69 -3.49 11.16 3.12
C LEU A 69 -2.48 10.03 3.32
N MET A 70 -1.19 10.37 3.41
CA MET A 70 -0.10 9.40 3.58
C MET A 70 -0.24 8.62 4.88
N GLN A 71 -0.64 9.27 5.97
CA GLN A 71 -0.90 8.57 7.23
C GLN A 71 -1.99 7.50 7.07
N LEU A 72 -3.13 7.87 6.48
CA LEU A 72 -4.24 6.94 6.24
C LEU A 72 -3.83 5.77 5.34
N VAL A 73 -3.12 6.06 4.25
CA VAL A 73 -2.62 5.04 3.31
C VAL A 73 -1.64 4.11 4.01
N HIS A 74 -0.70 4.64 4.80
CA HIS A 74 0.23 3.83 5.58
C HIS A 74 -0.47 2.96 6.62
N GLU A 75 -1.53 3.45 7.29
CA GLU A 75 -2.33 2.63 8.20
C GLU A 75 -2.94 1.42 7.49
N LYS A 76 -3.53 1.62 6.30
CA LYS A 76 -4.13 0.54 5.50
C LYS A 76 -3.08 -0.46 5.01
N ILE A 77 -1.96 0.03 4.47
CA ILE A 77 -0.87 -0.83 3.98
C ILE A 77 -0.22 -1.60 5.14
N HIS A 78 -0.01 -0.96 6.29
CA HIS A 78 0.60 -1.59 7.45
C HIS A 78 -0.28 -2.73 8.01
N GLN A 79 -1.60 -2.52 8.10
CA GLN A 79 -2.53 -3.58 8.51
C GLN A 79 -2.41 -4.82 7.62
N GLN A 80 -2.33 -4.62 6.31
CA GLN A 80 -2.18 -5.70 5.34
C GLN A 80 -0.84 -6.42 5.46
N PHE A 81 0.21 -5.66 5.67
CA PHE A 81 1.54 -6.20 5.88
C PHE A 81 1.64 -7.10 7.12
N LEU A 82 1.00 -6.71 8.22
CA LEU A 82 0.93 -7.55 9.43
C LEU A 82 0.23 -8.89 9.16
N VAL A 83 -0.74 -8.93 8.24
CA VAL A 83 -1.38 -10.19 7.84
C VAL A 83 -0.41 -11.06 7.05
N PHE A 84 0.31 -10.49 6.08
CA PHE A 84 1.27 -11.23 5.25
C PHE A 84 2.50 -11.74 6.01
N GLN A 85 2.83 -11.14 7.15
CA GLN A 85 3.92 -11.59 8.02
C GLN A 85 3.53 -12.72 8.98
N LYS A 86 2.27 -13.16 9.01
CA LYS A 86 1.86 -14.28 9.87
C LYS A 86 2.58 -15.56 9.43
N ARG A 87 3.16 -16.29 10.40
CA ARG A 87 3.87 -17.56 10.16
C ARG A 87 3.06 -18.62 9.41
N ASN A 88 1.73 -18.58 9.52
CA ASN A 88 0.80 -19.52 8.88
C ASN A 88 -0.14 -18.77 7.91
N LEU A 89 0.42 -17.93 7.03
CA LEU A 89 -0.36 -17.27 6.00
C LEU A 89 -0.86 -18.32 4.99
N PHE A 90 -2.18 -18.42 4.84
CA PHE A 90 -2.76 -19.21 3.76
C PHE A 90 -2.75 -18.38 2.47
N PHE A 91 -2.21 -18.91 1.38
CA PHE A 91 -2.19 -18.21 0.10
C PHE A 91 -3.59 -17.81 -0.40
N SER A 92 -4.63 -18.56 -0.04
CA SER A 92 -6.03 -18.20 -0.31
C SER A 92 -6.50 -16.94 0.43
N GLN A 93 -5.86 -16.57 1.55
CA GLN A 93 -6.15 -15.32 2.25
C GLN A 93 -5.51 -14.12 1.57
N VAL A 94 -4.43 -14.31 0.80
CA VAL A 94 -3.71 -13.20 0.15
C VAL A 94 -4.62 -12.47 -0.85
N GLU A 95 -5.38 -13.20 -1.66
CA GLU A 95 -6.33 -12.62 -2.61
C GLU A 95 -7.43 -11.81 -1.91
N GLN A 96 -7.98 -12.35 -0.83
CA GLN A 96 -9.01 -11.67 -0.05
C GLN A 96 -8.46 -10.37 0.56
N GLU A 97 -7.26 -10.43 1.13
CA GLU A 97 -6.60 -9.30 1.77
C GLU A 97 -6.21 -8.21 0.77
N VAL A 98 -5.72 -8.59 -0.43
CA VAL A 98 -5.50 -7.63 -1.53
C VAL A 98 -6.81 -6.97 -1.96
N THR A 99 -7.91 -7.72 -2.03
CA THR A 99 -9.23 -7.16 -2.36
C THR A 99 -9.71 -6.17 -1.28
N VAL A 100 -9.50 -6.50 0.00
CA VAL A 100 -9.80 -5.62 1.15
C VAL A 100 -8.93 -4.36 1.14
N LEU A 101 -7.66 -4.46 0.77
CA LEU A 101 -6.79 -3.31 0.62
C LEU A 101 -7.30 -2.37 -0.47
N LYS A 102 -7.60 -2.90 -1.66
CA LYS A 102 -8.11 -2.12 -2.79
C LYS A 102 -9.41 -1.40 -2.44
N SER A 103 -10.37 -2.11 -1.83
CA SER A 103 -11.63 -1.50 -1.42
C SER A 103 -11.41 -0.42 -0.35
N SER A 104 -10.51 -0.66 0.59
CA SER A 104 -10.14 0.33 1.62
C SER A 104 -9.47 1.57 1.04
N LEU A 105 -8.61 1.42 0.01
CA LEU A 105 -7.98 2.54 -0.69
C LEU A 105 -8.98 3.32 -1.55
N ALA A 106 -9.89 2.61 -2.24
CA ALA A 106 -10.98 3.24 -2.98
C ALA A 106 -11.92 4.02 -2.05
N GLN A 107 -12.20 3.51 -0.85
CA GLN A 107 -13.00 4.20 0.15
C GLN A 107 -12.39 5.55 0.57
N LEU A 108 -11.06 5.71 0.54
CA LEU A 108 -10.43 7.01 0.83
C LEU A 108 -10.76 8.09 -0.20
N LYS A 109 -11.14 7.70 -1.43
CA LYS A 109 -11.57 8.63 -2.49
C LYS A 109 -12.99 9.15 -2.24
N GLU A 110 -13.87 8.27 -1.77
CA GLU A 110 -15.30 8.55 -1.61
C GLU A 110 -15.64 9.10 -0.22
N SER A 111 -14.85 8.75 0.80
CA SER A 111 -15.06 9.20 2.17
C SER A 111 -14.41 10.55 2.44
N ASN A 112 -14.98 11.30 3.40
CA ASN A 112 -14.38 12.54 3.90
C ASN A 112 -13.24 12.29 4.91
N MET A 113 -12.75 11.06 5.09
CA MET A 113 -11.78 10.73 6.14
C MET A 113 -10.51 11.58 6.10
N VAL A 114 -9.97 11.82 4.90
CA VAL A 114 -8.78 12.66 4.72
C VAL A 114 -9.11 14.12 5.04
N LYS A 115 -10.27 14.62 4.59
CA LYS A 115 -10.77 15.97 4.85
C LYS A 115 -10.95 16.21 6.34
N ASP A 116 -11.61 15.29 7.02
CA ASP A 116 -11.92 15.38 8.45
C ASP A 116 -10.63 15.39 9.29
N ARG A 117 -9.65 14.53 8.97
CA ARG A 117 -8.34 14.53 9.64
C ARG A 117 -7.57 15.83 9.41
N TRP A 118 -7.62 16.37 8.19
CA TRP A 118 -6.95 17.63 7.87
C TRP A 118 -7.62 18.82 8.57
N GLN A 119 -8.95 18.91 8.55
CA GLN A 119 -9.70 19.94 9.26
C GLN A 119 -9.48 19.89 10.78
N ALA A 120 -9.46 18.69 11.37
CA ALA A 120 -9.14 18.52 12.78
C ALA A 120 -7.72 19.02 13.12
N TRP A 121 -6.76 18.80 12.22
CA TRP A 121 -5.37 19.26 12.41
C TRP A 121 -5.23 20.78 12.20
N LEU A 122 -5.98 21.37 11.26
CA LEU A 122 -6.05 22.81 11.04
C LEU A 122 -6.58 23.56 12.25
N GLN A 123 -7.59 23.03 12.92
CA GLN A 123 -8.25 23.67 14.05
C GLN A 123 -7.56 23.42 15.40
N SER A 124 -6.56 22.54 15.44
CA SER A 124 -5.85 22.17 16.67
C SER A 124 -4.80 23.20 17.07
N ASP A 125 -4.82 23.64 18.34
CA ASP A 125 -3.81 24.54 18.91
C ASP A 125 -2.41 23.90 18.99
N ALA A 126 -2.34 22.57 19.13
CA ALA A 126 -1.09 21.81 19.02
C ALA A 126 -0.77 21.39 17.57
N GLY A 127 -1.67 21.72 16.63
CA GLY A 127 -1.57 21.42 15.21
C GLY A 127 -1.17 22.65 14.41
N LEU A 128 -1.92 22.93 13.35
CA LEU A 128 -1.55 23.99 12.40
C LEU A 128 -2.10 25.35 12.76
N LYS A 129 -3.09 25.45 13.65
CA LYS A 129 -3.74 26.72 14.00
C LYS A 129 -2.76 27.86 14.35
N PRO A 130 -1.65 27.62 15.08
CA PRO A 130 -0.65 28.67 15.34
C PRO A 130 0.04 29.22 14.09
N LEU A 131 0.05 28.46 12.99
CA LEU A 131 0.69 28.84 11.73
C LEU A 131 -0.21 29.69 10.83
N GLN A 132 -1.42 30.06 11.27
CA GLN A 132 -2.36 30.81 10.44
C GLN A 132 -1.77 32.13 9.91
N GLU A 133 -0.97 32.81 10.72
CA GLU A 133 -0.30 34.05 10.33
C GLU A 133 0.96 33.80 9.49
N GLU A 134 1.69 32.71 9.74
CA GLU A 134 2.98 32.41 9.09
C GLU A 134 2.82 31.73 7.72
N VAL A 135 1.81 30.86 7.58
CA VAL A 135 1.47 30.12 6.36
C VAL A 135 -0.04 30.19 6.08
N PRO A 136 -0.56 31.35 5.63
CA PRO A 136 -1.98 31.52 5.29
C PRO A 136 -2.46 30.56 4.19
N ALA A 137 -1.53 30.09 3.35
CA ALA A 137 -1.81 29.19 2.23
C ALA A 137 -2.50 27.88 2.66
N TYR A 138 -2.28 27.41 3.90
CA TYR A 138 -2.93 26.19 4.43
C TYR A 138 -4.41 26.37 4.73
N PHE A 139 -4.85 27.62 4.94
CA PHE A 139 -6.18 27.97 5.43
C PHE A 139 -7.09 28.52 4.33
N GLN A 140 -6.66 28.49 3.07
CA GLN A 140 -7.51 28.90 1.96
C GLN A 140 -8.61 27.86 1.71
N ASP A 141 -9.83 28.32 1.41
CA ASP A 141 -11.00 27.46 1.28
C ASP A 141 -10.93 26.52 0.05
N ASP A 142 -10.16 26.87 -0.97
CA ASP A 142 -10.01 26.11 -2.23
C ASP A 142 -8.94 25.00 -2.16
N VAL A 143 -8.15 24.95 -1.08
CA VAL A 143 -7.02 24.01 -0.93
C VAL A 143 -7.49 22.57 -1.04
N TRP A 144 -8.62 22.25 -0.41
CA TRP A 144 -9.16 20.90 -0.40
C TRP A 144 -9.51 20.39 -1.79
N GLU A 145 -10.33 21.15 -2.51
CA GLU A 145 -10.83 20.74 -3.82
C GLU A 145 -9.67 20.66 -4.83
N SER A 146 -8.73 21.61 -4.74
CA SER A 146 -7.51 21.59 -5.54
C SER A 146 -6.64 20.36 -5.22
N PHE A 147 -6.40 20.08 -3.94
CA PHE A 147 -5.62 18.93 -3.48
C PHE A 147 -6.27 17.61 -3.90
N LYS A 148 -7.59 17.50 -3.72
CA LYS A 148 -8.35 16.31 -4.07
C LYS A 148 -8.16 15.97 -5.54
N ASN A 149 -8.39 16.93 -6.43
CA ASN A 149 -8.36 16.72 -7.86
C ASN A 149 -6.95 16.55 -8.42
N ILE A 150 -5.97 17.31 -7.91
CA ILE A 150 -4.60 17.34 -8.45
C ILE A 150 -3.74 16.22 -7.88
N VAL A 151 -3.93 15.87 -6.60
CA VAL A 151 -3.02 14.98 -5.87
C VAL A 151 -3.73 13.71 -5.40
N MET A 152 -4.79 13.83 -4.61
CA MET A 152 -5.38 12.68 -3.92
C MET A 152 -5.95 11.64 -4.89
N GLU A 153 -6.80 12.05 -5.83
CA GLU A 153 -7.44 11.12 -6.75
C GLU A 153 -6.43 10.45 -7.71
N PRO A 154 -5.51 11.19 -8.36
CA PRO A 154 -4.49 10.56 -9.20
C PRO A 154 -3.58 9.62 -8.41
N PHE A 155 -3.17 10.01 -7.20
CA PHE A 155 -2.32 9.19 -6.34
C PHE A 155 -2.99 7.87 -5.95
N LEU A 156 -4.24 7.92 -5.46
CA LEU A 156 -4.97 6.71 -5.05
C LEU A 156 -5.28 5.80 -6.24
N THR A 157 -5.55 6.38 -7.41
CA THR A 157 -5.76 5.62 -8.65
C THR A 157 -4.48 4.89 -9.05
N ALA A 158 -3.36 5.60 -9.14
CA ALA A 158 -2.06 5.00 -9.45
C ALA A 158 -1.62 3.97 -8.40
N LEU A 159 -1.95 4.18 -7.13
CA LEU A 159 -1.66 3.22 -6.07
C LEU A 159 -2.45 1.92 -6.24
N ASN A 160 -3.74 2.00 -6.57
CA ASN A 160 -4.56 0.82 -6.85
C ASN A 160 -4.06 0.06 -8.09
N GLU A 161 -3.69 0.78 -9.16
CA GLU A 161 -3.08 0.16 -10.35
C GLU A 161 -1.76 -0.53 -10.02
N ASN A 162 -0.94 0.07 -9.16
CA ASN A 162 0.30 -0.56 -8.68
C ASN A 162 0.05 -1.82 -7.85
N VAL A 163 -1.04 -1.86 -7.07
CA VAL A 163 -1.46 -3.08 -6.37
C VAL A 163 -1.86 -4.14 -7.39
N ASP A 164 -2.65 -3.80 -8.40
CA ASP A 164 -3.07 -4.75 -9.45
C ASP A 164 -1.88 -5.33 -10.22
N ASN A 165 -0.92 -4.49 -10.62
CA ASN A 165 0.27 -4.93 -11.34
C ASN A 165 1.18 -5.84 -10.50
N ARG A 166 1.17 -5.71 -9.17
CA ARG A 166 1.93 -6.56 -8.26
C ARG A 166 1.25 -7.88 -7.96
N PHE A 167 -0.06 -7.95 -8.18
CA PHE A 167 -0.89 -9.12 -7.90
C PHE A 167 -1.76 -9.52 -9.11
N PRO A 168 -1.14 -9.76 -10.29
CA PRO A 168 -1.87 -9.99 -11.55
C PRO A 168 -2.70 -11.28 -11.54
N ASN A 169 -2.30 -12.27 -10.74
CA ASN A 169 -2.89 -13.61 -10.70
C ASN A 169 -3.75 -13.86 -9.45
N THR A 170 -4.27 -12.80 -8.82
CA THR A 170 -5.14 -12.97 -7.64
C THR A 170 -6.34 -13.86 -7.94
N GLY A 171 -6.92 -13.79 -9.15
CA GLY A 171 -8.02 -14.68 -9.55
C GLY A 171 -7.65 -16.15 -9.76
N SER A 172 -6.39 -16.50 -10.01
CA SER A 172 -5.97 -17.88 -10.34
C SER A 172 -5.94 -18.79 -9.10
N LEU A 173 -5.75 -18.24 -7.90
CA LEU A 173 -5.76 -18.99 -6.64
C LEU A 173 -7.18 -19.22 -6.10
N SER A 174 -8.16 -18.42 -6.53
CA SER A 174 -9.57 -18.61 -6.19
C SER A 174 -10.12 -19.98 -6.63
N VAL A 175 -9.51 -20.61 -7.64
CA VAL A 175 -9.85 -21.94 -8.15
C VAL A 175 -9.47 -23.05 -7.15
N PHE A 176 -8.50 -22.79 -6.26
CA PHE A 176 -8.09 -23.72 -5.20
C PHE A 176 -8.77 -23.44 -3.85
N ASN A 177 -9.77 -22.55 -3.80
CA ASN A 177 -10.51 -22.27 -2.58
C ASN A 177 -11.38 -23.48 -2.20
N VAL A 178 -10.90 -24.26 -1.23
CA VAL A 178 -11.56 -25.47 -0.69
C VAL A 178 -12.97 -25.18 -0.17
N PHE A 179 -13.25 -23.94 0.26
CA PHE A 179 -14.54 -23.54 0.83
C PHE A 179 -15.51 -22.90 -0.19
N SER A 180 -15.06 -22.58 -1.40
CA SER A 180 -15.88 -22.11 -2.52
C SER A 180 -15.31 -22.63 -3.84
N PRO A 181 -15.35 -23.96 -4.08
CA PRO A 181 -14.85 -24.52 -5.33
C PRO A 181 -15.69 -23.98 -6.49
N ARG A 182 -15.09 -23.11 -7.31
CA ARG A 182 -15.70 -22.69 -8.58
C ARG A 182 -15.51 -23.84 -9.56
N GLN A 183 -16.63 -24.30 -10.13
CA GLN A 183 -16.62 -25.36 -11.13
C GLN A 183 -15.82 -24.84 -12.34
N ILE A 184 -14.71 -25.49 -12.66
CA ILE A 184 -13.99 -25.25 -13.92
C ILE A 184 -15.01 -25.59 -15.01
N LEU A 185 -15.46 -24.55 -15.73
CA LEU A 185 -16.40 -24.72 -16.83
C LEU A 185 -15.73 -25.66 -17.82
N SER A 186 -16.35 -26.81 -18.11
CA SER A 186 -15.87 -27.89 -18.98
C SER A 186 -15.57 -27.48 -20.43
N ASN A 187 -15.69 -26.19 -20.74
CA ASN A 187 -15.55 -25.60 -22.05
C ASN A 187 -14.34 -24.65 -22.14
N SER A 188 -13.54 -24.51 -21.08
CA SER A 188 -12.24 -23.87 -21.19
C SER A 188 -11.31 -24.83 -21.94
N SER A 189 -10.75 -24.36 -23.05
CA SER A 189 -9.73 -25.05 -23.83
C SER A 189 -8.68 -25.69 -22.93
N THR A 190 -8.04 -26.76 -23.40
CA THR A 190 -6.91 -27.48 -22.77
C THR A 190 -5.69 -26.61 -22.41
N GLU A 191 -5.80 -25.30 -22.56
CA GLU A 191 -4.81 -24.28 -22.20
C GLU A 191 -5.11 -23.59 -20.85
N TYR A 192 -6.32 -23.76 -20.29
CA TYR A 192 -6.71 -23.11 -19.04
C TYR A 192 -6.13 -23.86 -17.83
N GLY A 193 -5.24 -23.18 -17.08
CA GLY A 193 -4.55 -23.74 -15.93
C GLY A 193 -3.17 -24.31 -16.24
N ASP A 194 -2.82 -24.51 -17.52
CA ASP A 194 -1.55 -25.09 -17.94
C ASP A 194 -0.39 -24.09 -17.77
N ALA A 195 -0.66 -22.81 -18.03
CA ALA A 195 0.29 -21.72 -17.81
C ALA A 195 0.50 -21.46 -16.31
N GLU A 196 -0.57 -21.47 -15.52
CA GLU A 196 -0.53 -21.28 -14.07
C GLU A 196 0.15 -22.47 -13.37
N MET A 197 -0.11 -23.70 -13.82
CA MET A 197 0.55 -24.91 -13.32
C MET A 197 2.02 -24.98 -13.75
N ARG A 198 2.39 -24.50 -14.95
CA ARG A 198 3.82 -24.34 -15.33
C ARG A 198 4.52 -23.30 -14.47
N THR A 199 3.88 -22.15 -14.24
CA THR A 199 4.43 -21.09 -13.37
C THR A 199 4.63 -21.62 -11.94
N LEU A 200 3.67 -22.39 -11.42
CA LEU A 200 3.79 -23.08 -10.13
C LEU A 200 4.85 -24.19 -10.14
N ALA A 201 5.01 -24.94 -11.23
CA ALA A 201 6.02 -25.99 -11.35
C ALA A 201 7.45 -25.43 -11.51
N GLU A 202 7.60 -24.26 -12.10
CA GLU A 202 8.86 -23.51 -12.18
C GLU A 202 9.26 -22.94 -10.80
N GLU A 203 8.31 -22.41 -10.03
CA GLU A 203 8.53 -21.92 -8.66
C GLU A 203 8.68 -23.05 -7.62
N PHE A 204 8.04 -24.20 -7.85
CA PHE A 204 8.08 -25.38 -6.97
C PHE A 204 8.50 -26.62 -7.77
N PRO A 205 9.81 -26.90 -7.91
CA PRO A 205 10.35 -27.97 -8.76
C PRO A 205 9.88 -29.40 -8.43
N ARG A 206 9.19 -29.60 -7.30
CA ARG A 206 8.61 -30.90 -6.92
C ARG A 206 7.19 -31.12 -7.45
N LEU A 207 6.49 -30.07 -7.92
CA LEU A 207 5.18 -30.22 -8.58
C LEU A 207 5.32 -30.90 -9.95
N SER A 208 6.42 -30.65 -10.68
CA SER A 208 6.74 -31.34 -11.93
C SER A 208 6.96 -32.85 -11.75
N LEU A 209 7.35 -33.28 -10.53
CA LEU A 209 7.58 -34.68 -10.19
C LEU A 209 6.32 -35.43 -9.76
N THR A 210 5.21 -34.72 -9.49
CA THR A 210 4.04 -35.36 -8.85
C THR A 210 2.75 -35.31 -9.67
N CYS A 211 2.61 -34.46 -10.69
CA CYS A 211 1.43 -34.50 -11.55
C CYS A 211 1.72 -34.08 -13.01
N CYS A 212 1.47 -35.03 -13.92
CA CYS A 212 0.93 -34.81 -15.26
C CYS A 212 1.86 -34.34 -16.41
N LEU A 213 2.98 -35.04 -16.64
CA LEU A 213 3.62 -35.10 -17.98
C LEU A 213 3.95 -36.53 -18.45
N SER A 214 3.29 -37.57 -17.92
CA SER A 214 3.34 -38.92 -18.47
C SER A 214 2.00 -39.30 -19.11
N GLY A 215 1.65 -38.59 -20.17
CA GLY A 215 0.69 -39.03 -21.17
C GLY A 215 1.44 -39.33 -22.47
N ALA A 216 2.36 -40.29 -22.43
CA ALA A 216 3.03 -40.81 -23.60
C ALA A 216 1.99 -41.52 -24.47
N HIS A 217 1.49 -40.84 -25.50
CA HIS A 217 0.96 -41.51 -26.68
C HIS A 217 2.14 -41.81 -27.61
N THR A 218 2.62 -43.04 -27.52
CA THR A 218 3.37 -43.72 -28.59
C THR A 218 2.74 -45.08 -28.76
N ASP A 219 2.08 -45.24 -29.91
CA ASP A 219 1.68 -46.45 -30.66
C ASP A 219 1.15 -47.69 -29.91
#